data_AF-A0A928NXC6-F1
#
_entry.id   AF-A0A928NXC6-F1
#
_cell.length_a   1.000
_cell.length_b   1.000
_cell.length_c   1.000
_cell.angle_alpha   90.00
_cell.angle_beta   90.00
_cell.angle_gamma   90.00
#
_symmetry.space_group_name_H-M   'P 1'
#
loop_
_entity.id
_entity.type
_entity.pdbx_description
1 polymer ?
#
loop_
_entity_poly.entity_id
_entity_poly.type
_entity_poly.pdbx_seq_one_letter_code
_entity_poly.pdbx_strand_id
1 'polypeptide(L)' 'MKLFLRLSFLGTAYCGYHVQENAPSIQKVLNETAEKVFGFPCDIVGCSRTDSGVHAEEFC' A
#
# COMPACT_ATOMS: atom_id res chain seq x y z
N MET A 1 3.55 18.88 -4.03
CA MET A 1 4.30 18.49 -2.82
C MET A 1 4.56 17.00 -2.90
N LYS A 2 5.77 16.53 -2.59
CA LYS A 2 6.07 15.08 -2.48
C LYS A 2 6.34 14.75 -1.02
N LEU A 3 5.70 13.69 -0.54
CA LEU A 3 5.84 13.20 0.82
C LEU A 3 6.53 11.83 0.80
N PHE A 4 7.28 11.52 1.84
CA PHE A 4 7.85 10.20 2.06
C PHE A 4 7.09 9.52 3.20
N LEU A 5 6.70 8.27 3.01
CA LEU A 5 5.96 7.48 3.99
C LEU A 5 6.84 6.30 4.42
N ARG A 6 6.91 6.06 5.72
CA ARG A 6 7.50 4.84 6.29
C ARG A 6 6.36 4.01 6.87
N LEU A 7 6.21 2.80 6.37
CA LEU A 7 5.07 1.93 6.64
C LEU A 7 5.52 0.63 7.27
N SER A 8 4.65 0.04 8.07
CA SER A 8 4.76 -1.33 8.56
C SER A 8 3.42 -2.04 8.35
N PHE A 9 3.42 -3.30 7.91
CA PHE A 9 2.19 -4.05 7.67
C PHE A 9 2.35 -5.55 7.88
N LEU A 10 1.24 -6.18 8.30
CA LEU A 10 1.07 -7.62 8.28
C LEU A 10 0.39 -8.04 6.97
N GLY A 11 1.13 -8.70 6.07
CA GLY A 11 0.62 -9.12 4.77
C GLY A 11 -0.36 -10.30 4.76
N THR A 12 -0.67 -10.94 5.91
CA THR A 12 -1.46 -12.20 5.95
C THR A 12 -2.79 -12.12 5.20
N ALA A 13 -3.47 -10.96 5.28
CA ALA A 13 -4.77 -10.74 4.64
C ALA A 13 -4.67 -10.10 3.24
N TYR A 14 -3.46 -9.97 2.69
CA TYR A 14 -3.19 -9.24 1.46
C TYR A 14 -2.42 -10.10 0.46
N CYS A 15 -2.78 -9.95 -0.81
CA CYS A 15 -2.14 -10.62 -1.94
C CYS A 15 -0.91 -9.86 -2.45
N GLY A 16 -0.13 -9.28 -1.52
CA GLY A 16 1.09 -8.54 -1.82
C GLY A 16 0.90 -7.03 -1.82
N TYR A 17 1.97 -6.31 -2.18
CA TYR A 17 1.96 -4.85 -2.15
C TYR A 17 1.16 -4.25 -3.32
N HIS A 18 1.46 -4.67 -4.55
CA HIS A 18 0.95 -4.02 -5.74
C HIS A 18 -0.56 -4.23 -5.94
N VAL A 19 -1.22 -3.25 -6.53
CA VAL A 19 -2.66 -3.30 -6.83
C VAL A 19 -3.01 -4.51 -7.70
N GLN A 20 -4.10 -5.18 -7.35
CA GLN A 20 -4.74 -6.24 -8.13
C GLN A 20 -6.24 -5.97 -8.21
N GLU A 21 -6.86 -6.36 -9.32
CA GLU A 21 -8.30 -6.12 -9.55
C GLU A 21 -9.17 -6.91 -8.56
N ASN A 22 -8.84 -8.19 -8.35
CA ASN A 22 -9.71 -9.16 -7.67
C ASN A 22 -9.19 -9.61 -6.30
N ALA A 23 -8.18 -8.92 -5.75
CA ALA A 23 -7.56 -9.31 -4.50
C ALA A 23 -7.19 -8.09 -3.64
N PRO A 24 -7.27 -8.20 -2.30
CA PRO A 24 -6.81 -7.14 -1.41
C PRO A 24 -5.29 -6.98 -1.56
N SER A 25 -4.82 -5.73 -1.63
CA SER A 25 -3.40 -5.39 -1.71
C SER A 25 -3.11 -4.18 -0.85
N ILE A 26 -1.87 -4.06 -0.37
CA ILE A 26 -1.47 -2.95 0.51
C ILE A 26 -1.60 -1.61 -0.23
N GLN A 27 -1.13 -1.51 -1.48
CA GLN A 27 -1.17 -0.28 -2.27
C GLN A 27 -2.60 0.21 -2.53
N LYS A 28 -3.55 -0.70 -2.79
CA LYS A 28 -4.96 -0.34 -2.99
C LYS A 28 -5.55 0.31 -1.73
N VAL A 29 -5.33 -0.32 -0.57
CA VAL A 29 -5.81 0.22 0.71
C VAL A 29 -5.18 1.57 1.02
N LEU A 30 -3.88 1.74 0.76
CA LEU A 30 -3.19 3.02 0.94
C LEU A 30 -3.79 4.11 0.05
N ASN A 31 -3.98 3.85 -1.24
CA ASN A 31 -4.55 4.83 -2.17
C ASN A 31 -5.97 5.23 -1.78
N GLU A 32 -6.85 4.26 -1.49
CA GLU A 32 -8.24 4.51 -1.08
C GLU A 32 -8.33 5.27 0.25
N THR A 33 -7.42 4.98 1.19
CA THR A 33 -7.38 5.67 2.49
C THR A 33 -6.85 7.08 2.33
N ALA A 34 -5.79 7.28 1.54
CA ALA A 34 -5.23 8.59 1.26
C ALA A 34 -6.24 9.48 0.54
N GLU A 35 -6.99 8.95 -0.43
CA GLU A 35 -8.05 9.70 -1.11
C GLU A 35 -9.13 10.18 -0.12
N LYS A 36 -9.54 9.34 0.83
CA LYS A 36 -10.49 9.74 1.88
C LYS A 36 -9.94 10.85 2.78
N VAL A 37 -8.63 10.86 3.05
CA VAL A 37 -7.98 11.86 3.91
C VAL A 37 -7.79 13.19 3.17
N PHE A 38 -7.34 13.15 1.92
CA PHE A 38 -6.96 14.35 1.17
C PHE A 38 -8.08 14.90 0.27
N GLY A 39 -9.13 14.12 0.00
CA GLY A 39 -10.25 14.51 -0.85
C GLY A 39 -9.98 14.45 -2.35
N PHE A 40 -8.88 13.81 -2.77
CA PHE A 40 -8.53 13.60 -4.17
C PHE A 40 -7.71 12.31 -4.36
N PRO A 41 -7.75 11.67 -5.54
CA PRO A 41 -7.01 10.45 -5.81
C PRO A 41 -5.51 10.61 -5.56
N CYS A 42 -4.94 9.71 -4.78
CA CYS A 42 -3.52 9.68 -4.47
C CYS A 42 -2.86 8.48 -5.14
N ASP A 43 -1.76 8.71 -5.85
CA ASP A 43 -0.95 7.66 -6.46
C ASP A 43 0.28 7.37 -5.59
N ILE A 44 0.11 6.49 -4.60
CA ILE A 44 1.18 6.09 -3.69
C ILE A 44 2.00 4.99 -4.37
N VAL A 45 3.29 5.25 -4.53
CA VAL A 45 4.29 4.31 -5.04
C VAL A 45 5.00 3.60 -3.89
N GLY A 46 5.35 2.33 -4.07
CA GLY A 46 6.17 1.58 -3.13
C GLY A 46 7.63 1.51 -3.56
N CYS A 47 8.54 1.29 -2.61
CA CYS A 47 9.96 1.11 -2.90
C CYS A 47 10.31 -0.26 -3.45
N SER A 48 9.45 -1.26 -3.22
CA SER A 48 9.61 -2.61 -3.76
C SER A 48 8.25 -3.28 -3.97
N ARG A 49 8.26 -4.55 -4.37
CA ARG A 49 7.08 -5.40 -4.38
C ARG A 49 7.21 -6.42 -3.25
N THR A 50 6.09 -6.80 -2.67
CA THR A 50 6.01 -7.95 -1.77
C THR A 50 5.02 -8.96 -2.33
N ASP A 51 5.32 -10.24 -2.13
CA ASP A 51 4.42 -11.34 -2.48
C ASP A 51 3.28 -11.46 -1.46
N SER A 52 2.26 -12.25 -1.82
CA SER A 52 1.12 -12.54 -0.95
C SER A 52 1.57 -13.06 0.42
N GLY A 53 1.00 -12.50 1.49
CA GLY A 53 1.32 -12.93 2.86
C GLY A 53 2.59 -12.32 3.48
N VAL A 54 3.47 -11.68 2.70
CA VAL A 54 4.73 -11.12 3.21
C VAL A 54 4.50 -9.92 4.13
N HIS A 55 5.19 -9.89 5.27
CA HIS A 55 5.18 -8.78 6.21
C HIS A 55 6.31 -7.80 5.93
N ALA A 56 6.14 -6.54 6.34
CA ALA A 56 7.20 -5.56 6.37
C ALA A 56 7.14 -4.77 7.68
N GLU A 57 8.26 -4.74 8.40
CA GLU A 57 8.42 -3.87 9.58
C GLU A 57 8.78 -2.44 9.16
N GLU A 58 9.52 -2.30 8.04
CA GLU A 58 9.87 -1.02 7.45
C GLU A 58 9.78 -1.09 5.92
N PHE A 59 8.85 -0.32 5.36
CA PHE A 59 8.64 -0.17 3.93
C PHE A 59 8.62 1.33 3.59
N CYS A 60 9.64 1.76 2.87
CA CYS A 60 10.03 3.16 2.65
C CYS A 60 10.29 3.40 1.17
#